data_AF-A0A2W5S9J5-F1
#
_entry.id   AF-A0A2W5S9J5-F1
#
_cell.length_a   1.000
_cell.length_b   1.000
_cell.length_c   1.000
_cell.angle_alpha   90.00
_cell.angle_beta   90.00
_cell.angle_gamma   90.00
#
_symmetry.space_group_name_H-M   'P 1'
#
loop_
_entity.id
_entity.type
_entity.pdbx_description
1 polymer ?
#
loop_
_entity_poly.entity_id
_entity_poly.type
_entity_poly.pdbx_seq_one_letter_code
_entity_poly.pdbx_strand_id
1 'polypeptide(L)'
;MQGSYQGWDWVGHTGSLQGFLSRSLALPQQGIAISLLANSIDAFTWPWMDGVLQILQAFARHGAPGAATRAWSGRYWNLWGPVDLVPMKERVFAVVPSLTAPFTDATELTVKGKDRALTSQANGYAGFGEPARLVRDGQGAVKELWLGGSRNVPEPVAAREVRRRYEG
;
A
#
# COMPACT_ATOMS: atom_id res chain seq x y z
N MET A 1 -23.16 7.22 -16.01
CA MET A 1 -22.14 8.25 -15.73
C MET A 1 -20.86 7.87 -16.46
N GLN A 2 -20.02 8.84 -16.79
CA GLN A 2 -18.72 8.63 -17.40
C GLN A 2 -17.72 9.65 -16.86
N GLY A 3 -16.44 9.31 -16.88
CA GLY A 3 -15.38 10.19 -16.40
C GLY A 3 -14.01 9.64 -16.72
N SER A 4 -12.97 10.24 -16.14
CA SER A 4 -11.58 9.81 -16.29
C SER A 4 -10.87 9.92 -14.95
N TYR A 5 -9.96 8.99 -14.67
CA TYR A 5 -9.07 9.05 -13.51
C TYR A 5 -7.63 8.90 -13.99
N GLN A 6 -6.84 9.98 -13.93
CA GLN A 6 -5.43 9.99 -14.37
C GLN A 6 -5.23 9.39 -15.77
N GLY A 7 -6.13 9.70 -16.71
CA GLY A 7 -6.11 9.21 -18.09
C GLY A 7 -6.71 7.81 -18.31
N TRP A 8 -7.28 7.17 -17.28
CA TRP A 8 -8.11 5.97 -17.44
C TRP A 8 -9.58 6.38 -17.51
N ASP A 9 -10.16 6.27 -18.69
CA ASP A 9 -11.57 6.60 -18.92
C ASP A 9 -12.47 5.47 -18.42
N TRP A 10 -13.58 5.85 -17.81
CA TRP A 10 -14.53 4.92 -17.24
C TRP A 10 -15.98 5.29 -17.58
N VAL A 11 -16.81 4.26 -17.64
CA VAL A 11 -18.28 4.37 -17.63
C VAL A 11 -18.82 3.62 -16.43
N GLY A 12 -19.88 4.11 -15.81
CA GLY A 12 -20.36 3.51 -14.58
C GLY A 12 -21.65 4.08 -14.03
N HIS A 13 -22.04 3.54 -12.89
CA HIS A 13 -23.26 3.90 -12.19
C HIS A 13 -23.09 3.77 -10.67
N THR A 14 -24.02 4.38 -9.95
CA THR A 14 -24.11 4.39 -8.50
C THR A 14 -25.54 4.04 -8.13
N GLY A 15 -25.71 3.31 -7.04
CA GLY A 15 -27.02 3.02 -6.47
C GLY A 15 -27.00 3.28 -4.98
N SER A 16 -28.14 3.72 -4.44
CA SER A 16 -28.34 3.89 -3.01
C SER A 16 -29.67 3.26 -2.60
N LEU A 17 -29.66 2.63 -1.44
CA LEU A 17 -30.82 2.17 -0.69
C LEU A 17 -30.58 2.54 0.78
N GLN A 18 -31.61 2.61 1.63
CA GLN A 18 -31.44 2.99 3.04
C GLN A 18 -30.38 2.11 3.74
N GLY A 19 -29.24 2.72 4.09
CA GLY A 19 -28.11 2.01 4.70
C GLY A 19 -27.17 1.30 3.73
N PHE A 20 -27.35 1.43 2.40
CA PHE A 20 -26.53 0.77 1.40
C PHE A 20 -26.10 1.71 0.28
N LEU A 21 -24.83 1.60 -0.11
CA LEU A 21 -24.26 2.29 -1.26
C LEU A 21 -23.62 1.28 -2.21
N SER A 22 -23.79 1.52 -3.51
CA SER A 22 -23.12 0.76 -4.56
C SER A 22 -22.48 1.70 -5.57
N ARG A 23 -21.36 1.26 -6.14
CA ARG A 23 -20.61 1.98 -7.16
C ARG A 23 -19.93 0.99 -8.09
N SER A 24 -20.30 1.03 -9.36
CA SER A 24 -19.72 0.14 -10.37
C SER A 24 -19.17 0.95 -11.53
N LEU A 25 -17.92 0.68 -11.89
CA LEU A 25 -17.23 1.28 -13.03
C LEU A 25 -16.69 0.18 -13.95
N ALA A 26 -16.74 0.43 -15.25
CA ALA A 26 -16.01 -0.31 -16.27
C ALA A 26 -14.96 0.61 -16.90
N LEU A 27 -13.77 0.06 -17.12
CA LEU A 27 -12.60 0.65 -17.75
C LEU A 27 -12.37 -0.07 -19.08
N PRO A 28 -13.03 0.35 -20.18
CA PRO A 28 -13.08 -0.43 -21.42
C PRO A 28 -11.70 -0.68 -22.03
N GLN A 29 -10.81 0.31 -21.97
CA GLN A 29 -9.47 0.23 -22.55
C GLN A 29 -8.57 -0.77 -21.79
N GLN A 30 -8.81 -0.94 -20.49
CA GLN A 30 -8.06 -1.87 -19.65
C GLN A 30 -8.75 -3.25 -19.55
N GLY A 31 -9.99 -3.38 -20.01
CA GLY A 31 -10.77 -4.61 -19.88
C GLY A 31 -11.11 -4.97 -18.43
N ILE A 32 -11.30 -3.97 -17.57
CA ILE A 32 -11.53 -4.15 -16.13
C ILE A 32 -12.92 -3.60 -15.76
N ALA A 33 -13.63 -4.32 -14.88
CA ALA A 33 -14.81 -3.79 -14.20
C ALA A 33 -14.65 -3.93 -12.68
N ILE A 34 -15.06 -2.91 -11.95
CA ILE A 34 -14.92 -2.81 -10.49
C ILE A 34 -16.28 -2.48 -9.92
N SER A 35 -16.70 -3.20 -8.87
CA SER A 35 -17.92 -2.91 -8.13
C SER A 35 -17.65 -2.86 -6.64
N LEU A 36 -18.00 -1.74 -6.01
CA LEU A 36 -17.97 -1.56 -4.57
C LEU A 36 -19.40 -1.59 -4.05
N LEU A 37 -19.63 -2.43 -3.04
CA LEU A 37 -20.91 -2.56 -2.35
C LEU A 37 -20.63 -2.35 -0.85
N ALA A 38 -21.37 -1.43 -0.24
CA ALA A 38 -21.23 -1.13 1.17
C ALA A 38 -22.60 -1.12 1.85
N ASN A 39 -22.67 -1.72 3.03
CA ASN A 39 -23.83 -1.73 3.93
C ASN A 39 -23.77 -0.57 4.94
N SER A 40 -23.23 0.57 4.51
CA SER A 40 -23.28 1.80 5.29
C SER A 40 -23.49 3.01 4.40
N ILE A 41 -24.28 3.97 4.89
CA ILE A 41 -24.59 5.22 4.19
C ILE A 41 -23.40 6.18 4.16
N ASP A 42 -22.48 6.05 5.10
CA ASP A 42 -21.25 6.85 5.21
C ASP A 42 -20.04 6.19 4.54
N ALA A 43 -20.26 5.10 3.80
CA ALA A 43 -19.18 4.38 3.14
C ALA A 43 -18.45 5.27 2.12
N PHE A 44 -17.12 5.23 2.17
CA PHE A 44 -16.21 6.02 1.33
C PHE A 44 -16.09 5.47 -0.10
N THR A 45 -17.21 5.09 -0.72
CA THR A 45 -17.22 4.39 -2.02
C THR A 45 -16.53 5.18 -3.14
N TRP A 46 -16.59 6.52 -3.13
CA TRP A 46 -15.86 7.36 -4.08
C TRP A 46 -14.34 7.32 -3.81
N PRO A 47 -13.84 7.73 -2.63
CA PRO A 47 -12.41 7.64 -2.32
C PRO A 47 -11.80 6.25 -2.45
N TRP A 48 -12.54 5.20 -2.08
CA TRP A 48 -12.08 3.82 -2.25
C TRP A 48 -11.98 3.43 -3.72
N MET A 49 -12.91 3.88 -4.58
CA MET A 49 -12.81 3.62 -6.01
C MET A 49 -11.57 4.27 -6.61
N ASP A 50 -11.31 5.54 -6.28
CA ASP A 50 -10.09 6.25 -6.71
C ASP A 50 -8.83 5.55 -6.21
N GLY A 51 -8.82 5.09 -4.96
CA GLY A 51 -7.73 4.29 -4.39
C GLY A 51 -7.47 2.99 -5.14
N VAL A 52 -8.53 2.24 -5.45
CA VAL A 52 -8.43 1.00 -6.24
C VAL A 52 -7.87 1.31 -7.64
N LEU A 53 -8.37 2.35 -8.30
CA LEU A 53 -7.85 2.79 -9.61
C LEU A 53 -6.36 3.17 -9.52
N GLN A 54 -5.95 3.91 -8.49
CA GLN A 54 -4.55 4.28 -8.26
C GLN A 54 -3.66 3.04 -8.10
N ILE A 55 -4.10 2.04 -7.32
CA ILE A 55 -3.36 0.78 -7.14
C ILE A 55 -3.20 0.07 -8.49
N LEU A 56 -4.28 -0.08 -9.25
CA LEU A 56 -4.25 -0.74 -10.56
C LEU A 56 -3.34 -0.01 -11.55
N GLN A 57 -3.38 1.32 -11.57
CA GLN A 57 -2.50 2.15 -12.39
C GLN A 57 -1.03 2.01 -11.99
N ALA A 58 -0.73 1.93 -10.69
CA ALA A 58 0.63 1.73 -10.22
C ALA A 58 1.20 0.40 -10.74
N PHE A 59 0.43 -0.69 -10.65
CA PHE A 59 0.83 -1.99 -11.21
C PHE A 59 0.87 -2.00 -12.75
N ALA A 60 -0.04 -1.30 -13.43
CA ALA A 60 0.01 -1.17 -14.89
C ALA A 60 1.27 -0.42 -15.36
N ARG A 61 1.71 0.59 -14.59
CA ARG A 61 2.92 1.39 -14.88
C ARG A 61 4.21 0.64 -14.57
N HIS A 62 4.29 -0.04 -13.43
CA HIS A 62 5.54 -0.59 -12.92
C HIS A 62 5.66 -2.11 -13.06
N GLY A 63 4.57 -2.81 -13.37
CA GLY A 63 4.52 -4.25 -13.52
C GLY A 63 4.53 -5.04 -12.21
N ALA A 64 4.28 -6.35 -12.34
CA ALA A 64 4.24 -7.29 -11.23
C ALA A 64 5.62 -7.47 -10.53
N PRO A 65 5.65 -7.95 -9.28
CA PRO A 65 6.89 -8.16 -8.52
C PRO A 65 7.93 -9.04 -9.25
N GLY A 66 9.14 -8.51 -9.40
CA GLY A 66 10.30 -9.24 -9.93
C GLY A 66 10.98 -10.13 -8.88
N ALA A 67 11.95 -10.95 -9.31
CA ALA A 67 12.66 -11.86 -8.41
C ALA A 67 13.41 -11.13 -7.27
N ALA A 68 13.98 -9.95 -7.56
CA ALA A 68 14.72 -9.16 -6.58
C ALA A 68 13.81 -8.43 -5.57
N THR A 69 12.60 -8.05 -5.96
CA THR A 69 11.70 -7.24 -5.14
C THR A 69 10.67 -8.06 -4.39
N ARG A 70 10.30 -9.26 -4.88
CA ARG A 70 9.22 -10.08 -4.31
C ARG A 70 9.36 -10.36 -2.81
N ALA A 71 10.57 -10.48 -2.29
CA ALA A 71 10.81 -10.72 -0.86
C ALA A 71 10.54 -9.50 0.03
N TRP A 72 10.43 -8.31 -0.56
CA TRP A 72 10.09 -7.05 0.10
C TRP A 72 8.58 -6.84 0.07
N SER A 73 7.85 -7.69 0.77
CA SER A 73 6.39 -7.67 0.85
C SER A 73 5.94 -7.86 2.28
N GLY A 74 4.84 -7.21 2.66
CA GLY A 74 4.17 -7.44 3.93
C GLY A 74 3.83 -6.15 4.66
N ARG A 75 3.08 -6.29 5.76
CA ARG A 75 2.69 -5.20 6.65
C ARG A 75 3.58 -5.18 7.88
N TYR A 76 4.16 -4.02 8.17
CA TYR A 76 5.00 -3.78 9.34
C TYR A 76 4.49 -2.58 10.11
N TRP A 77 4.74 -2.56 11.41
CA TRP A 77 4.20 -1.59 12.35
C TRP A 77 5.31 -0.94 13.15
N ASN A 78 5.16 0.35 13.39
CA ASN A 78 5.87 1.08 14.42
C ASN A 78 4.87 1.93 15.23
N LEU A 79 5.37 2.83 16.08
CA LEU A 79 4.52 3.72 16.89
C LEU A 79 3.57 4.61 16.06
N TRP A 80 3.94 4.95 14.84
CA TRP A 80 3.19 5.82 13.93
C TRP A 80 2.16 5.08 13.08
N GLY A 81 2.11 3.75 13.16
CA GLY A 81 1.12 2.92 12.48
C GLY A 81 1.72 1.93 11.48
N PRO A 82 0.87 1.38 10.59
CA PRO A 82 1.28 0.38 9.63
C PRO A 82 1.93 0.99 8.39
N VAL A 83 2.89 0.27 7.83
CA VAL A 83 3.47 0.47 6.51
C VAL A 83 3.41 -0.85 5.76
N ASP A 84 2.85 -0.83 4.57
CA ASP A 84 2.84 -1.98 3.66
C ASP A 84 3.97 -1.83 2.64
N LEU A 85 4.79 -2.87 2.50
CA LEU A 85 5.69 -3.02 1.38
C LEU A 85 4.95 -3.66 0.21
N VAL A 86 4.86 -2.92 -0.89
CA VAL A 86 4.21 -3.33 -2.13
C VAL A 86 5.29 -3.45 -3.22
N PRO A 87 5.79 -4.67 -3.49
CA PRO A 87 6.81 -4.85 -4.50
C PRO A 87 6.22 -4.75 -5.91
N MET A 88 6.97 -4.11 -6.80
CA MET A 88 6.72 -4.07 -8.24
C MET A 88 7.98 -4.56 -8.97
N LYS A 89 8.02 -4.51 -10.31
CA LYS A 89 9.07 -5.17 -11.10
C LYS A 89 10.50 -4.86 -10.63
N GLU A 90 10.81 -3.57 -10.42
CA GLU A 90 12.17 -3.09 -10.15
C GLU A 90 12.30 -2.28 -8.85
N ARG A 91 11.17 -1.95 -8.22
CA ARG A 91 11.10 -1.09 -7.04
C ARG A 91 10.09 -1.63 -6.04
N VAL A 92 10.16 -1.16 -4.81
CA VAL A 92 9.20 -1.47 -3.77
C VAL A 92 8.64 -0.16 -3.25
N PHE A 93 7.33 -0.06 -3.13
CA PHE A 93 6.68 1.07 -2.50
C PHE A 93 6.41 0.75 -1.03
N ALA A 94 6.77 1.67 -0.14
CA ALA A 94 6.32 1.67 1.24
C ALA A 94 5.12 2.62 1.34
N VAL A 95 3.93 2.06 1.54
CA VAL A 95 2.66 2.79 1.54
C VAL A 95 2.00 2.74 2.91
N VAL A 96 1.20 3.75 3.22
CA VAL A 96 0.38 3.77 4.43
C VAL A 96 -1.01 3.24 4.08
N PRO A 97 -1.40 2.04 4.55
CA PRO A 97 -2.62 1.38 4.07
C PRO A 97 -3.93 2.00 4.55
N SER A 98 -3.89 2.94 5.50
CA SER A 98 -5.06 3.68 5.96
C SER A 98 -5.42 4.86 5.06
N LEU A 99 -4.57 5.22 4.09
CA LEU A 99 -4.86 6.28 3.12
C LEU A 99 -5.80 5.79 2.04
N THR A 100 -6.71 6.66 1.59
CA THR A 100 -7.60 6.37 0.47
C THR A 100 -6.85 6.25 -0.86
N ALA A 101 -5.73 6.97 -1.01
CA ALA A 101 -4.85 6.93 -2.15
C ALA A 101 -3.42 6.55 -1.69
N PRO A 102 -3.13 5.26 -1.47
CA PRO A 102 -1.92 4.81 -0.77
C PRO A 102 -0.61 5.06 -1.52
N PHE A 103 -0.66 5.32 -2.83
CA PHE A 103 0.52 5.61 -3.64
C PHE A 103 0.83 7.12 -3.77
N THR A 104 -0.02 7.99 -3.22
CA THR A 104 0.26 9.44 -3.21
C THR A 104 1.46 9.71 -2.30
N ASP A 105 2.52 10.27 -2.87
CA ASP A 105 3.80 10.56 -2.19
C ASP A 105 4.40 9.35 -1.43
N ALA A 106 4.13 8.15 -1.94
CA ALA A 106 4.65 6.92 -1.36
C ALA A 106 6.18 6.87 -1.43
N THR A 107 6.79 6.29 -0.40
CA THR A 107 8.24 6.10 -0.37
C THR A 107 8.64 5.01 -1.36
N GLU A 108 9.54 5.31 -2.29
CA GLU A 108 10.11 4.33 -3.22
C GLU A 108 11.43 3.79 -2.69
N LEU A 109 11.58 2.46 -2.75
CA LEU A 109 12.80 1.76 -2.40
C LEU A 109 13.41 1.12 -3.65
N THR A 110 14.68 1.45 -3.90
CA THR A 110 15.52 0.76 -4.88
C THR A 110 16.26 -0.39 -4.19
N VAL A 111 15.90 -1.62 -4.51
CA VAL A 111 16.54 -2.82 -3.95
C VAL A 111 18.00 -2.93 -4.44
N LYS A 112 18.95 -3.09 -3.51
CA LYS A 112 20.39 -3.23 -3.77
C LYS A 112 20.92 -4.63 -3.44
N GLY A 113 20.10 -5.48 -2.84
CA GLY A 113 20.41 -6.87 -2.52
C GLY A 113 19.24 -7.52 -1.79
N LYS A 114 19.38 -8.80 -1.43
CA LYS A 114 18.31 -9.61 -0.82
C LYS A 114 17.58 -8.88 0.32
N ASP A 115 18.33 -8.22 1.20
CA ASP A 115 17.84 -7.59 2.42
C ASP A 115 18.29 -6.12 2.57
N ARG A 116 18.77 -5.50 1.48
CA ARG A 116 19.19 -4.08 1.47
C ARG A 116 18.53 -3.30 0.32
N ALA A 117 18.09 -2.10 0.61
CA ALA A 117 17.55 -1.14 -0.35
C ALA A 117 17.97 0.29 0.04
N LEU A 118 17.75 1.24 -0.86
CA LEU A 118 17.89 2.67 -0.61
C LEU A 118 16.56 3.35 -0.88
N THR A 119 16.20 4.32 -0.06
CA THR A 119 15.06 5.19 -0.31
C THR A 119 15.37 6.09 -1.52
N SER A 120 14.79 5.77 -2.68
CA SER A 120 15.01 6.49 -3.93
C SER A 120 14.00 7.62 -4.15
N GLN A 121 12.86 7.59 -3.47
CA GLN A 121 11.93 8.72 -3.37
C GLN A 121 11.26 8.69 -2.00
N ALA A 122 10.98 9.87 -1.46
CA ALA A 122 10.39 10.07 -0.15
C ALA A 122 9.66 11.40 -0.14
N ASN A 123 8.56 11.50 0.61
CA ASN A 123 7.96 12.80 0.93
C ASN A 123 8.88 13.60 1.86
N GLY A 124 8.54 14.87 2.14
CA GLY A 124 9.38 15.78 2.94
C GLY A 124 9.68 15.33 4.38
N TYR A 125 8.98 14.31 4.89
CA TYR A 125 9.20 13.74 6.23
C TYR A 125 9.97 12.41 6.19
N ALA A 126 10.16 11.82 5.01
CA ALA A 126 10.85 10.55 4.85
C ALA A 126 12.32 10.76 4.41
N GLY A 127 13.16 9.76 4.72
CA GLY A 127 14.60 9.85 4.53
C GLY A 127 15.05 9.53 3.10
N PHE A 128 14.97 10.48 2.17
CA PHE A 128 15.58 10.32 0.84
C PHE A 128 17.06 9.97 0.96
N GLY A 129 17.50 8.92 0.25
CA GLY A 129 18.87 8.42 0.30
C GLY A 129 19.20 7.55 1.53
N GLU A 130 18.29 7.43 2.50
CA GLU A 130 18.52 6.59 3.68
C GLU A 130 18.48 5.09 3.34
N PRO A 131 19.23 4.27 4.08
CA PRO A 131 19.19 2.82 3.90
C PRO A 131 17.89 2.23 4.40
N ALA A 132 17.32 1.33 3.63
CA ALA A 132 16.28 0.41 4.06
C ALA A 132 16.84 -1.02 4.15
N ARG A 133 16.44 -1.78 5.17
CA ARG A 133 16.90 -3.18 5.33
C ARG A 133 15.83 -4.08 5.92
N LEU A 134 15.85 -5.34 5.51
CA LEU A 134 15.11 -6.41 6.15
C LEU A 134 16.03 -7.14 7.13
N VAL A 135 15.51 -7.48 8.30
CA VAL A 135 16.20 -8.34 9.26
C VAL A 135 15.44 -9.66 9.33
N ARG A 136 16.16 -10.76 9.11
CA ARG A 136 15.59 -12.11 9.15
C ARG A 136 15.93 -12.83 10.45
N ASP A 137 15.10 -13.80 10.80
CA ASP A 137 15.41 -14.77 11.85
C ASP A 137 16.26 -15.94 11.32
N GLY A 138 16.57 -16.90 12.19
CA GLY A 138 17.34 -18.10 11.83
C GLY A 138 16.64 -19.04 10.84
N GLN A 139 15.33 -18.86 10.63
CA GLN A 139 14.52 -19.61 9.66
C GLN A 139 14.39 -18.86 8.32
N GLY A 140 14.94 -17.65 8.22
CA GLY A 140 14.90 -16.82 7.03
C GLY A 140 13.63 -15.97 6.88
N ALA A 141 12.72 -15.99 7.85
CA ALA A 141 11.53 -15.14 7.85
C ALA A 141 11.92 -13.70 8.25
N VAL A 142 11.28 -12.71 7.62
CA VAL A 142 11.53 -11.29 7.94
C VAL A 142 10.89 -10.97 9.30
N LYS A 143 11.71 -10.65 10.29
CA LYS A 143 11.26 -10.25 11.63
C LYS A 143 11.23 -8.75 11.86
N GLU A 144 12.00 -7.96 11.08
CA GLU A 144 12.00 -6.51 11.17
C GLU A 144 12.20 -5.87 9.79
N LEU A 145 11.57 -4.72 9.59
CA LEU A 145 11.82 -3.78 8.51
C LEU A 145 12.42 -2.51 9.11
N TRP A 146 13.56 -2.10 8.63
CA TRP A 146 14.13 -0.79 8.93
C TRP A 146 14.00 0.12 7.72
N LEU A 147 13.36 1.26 7.91
CA LEU A 147 13.32 2.37 6.95
C LEU A 147 14.11 3.51 7.58
N GLY A 148 15.35 3.71 7.13
CA GLY A 148 16.27 4.62 7.79
C GLY A 148 16.51 4.23 9.25
N GLY A 149 16.29 5.19 10.15
CA GLY A 149 16.36 4.99 11.60
C GLY A 149 15.13 4.30 12.22
N SER A 150 14.04 4.12 11.47
CA SER A 150 12.78 3.60 12.01
C SER A 150 12.71 2.08 11.94
N ARG A 151 12.60 1.43 13.11
CA ARG A 151 12.31 -0.01 13.25
C ARG A 151 10.81 -0.26 13.15
N ASN A 152 10.43 -1.15 12.25
CA ASN A 152 9.08 -1.63 12.06
C ASN A 152 9.06 -3.15 12.23
N VAL A 153 8.03 -3.69 12.87
CA VAL A 153 7.90 -5.12 13.20
C VAL A 153 6.55 -5.67 12.75
N PRO A 154 6.39 -6.99 12.57
CA PRO A 154 5.09 -7.58 12.30
C PRO A 154 4.05 -7.23 13.37
N GLU A 155 2.78 -7.13 12.99
CA GLU A 155 1.67 -6.74 13.87
C GLU A 155 1.62 -7.50 15.21
N PRO A 156 1.80 -8.85 15.25
CA PRO A 156 1.75 -9.56 16.52
C PRO A 156 2.87 -9.16 17.48
N VAL A 157 4.02 -8.72 16.95
CA VAL A 157 5.15 -8.23 17.75
C VAL A 157 4.80 -6.86 18.32
N ALA A 158 4.34 -5.92 17.48
CA ALA A 158 3.94 -4.58 17.90
C ALA A 158 2.83 -4.64 18.96
N ALA A 159 1.80 -5.46 18.75
CA ALA A 159 0.70 -5.62 19.70
C ALA A 159 1.20 -6.12 21.07
N ARG A 160 2.11 -7.09 21.11
CA ARG A 160 2.72 -7.56 22.37
C ARG A 160 3.55 -6.49 23.07
N GLU A 161 4.33 -5.70 22.31
CA GLU A 161 5.12 -4.60 22.86
C GLU A 161 4.22 -3.53 23.50
N VAL A 162 3.11 -3.17 22.85
CA VAL A 162 2.12 -2.21 23.37
C VAL A 162 1.45 -2.74 24.64
N ARG A 163 0.90 -3.96 24.62
CA ARG A 163 0.23 -4.56 25.79
C ARG A 163 1.17 -4.61 27.00
N ARG A 164 2.41 -5.08 26.80
CA ARG A 164 3.41 -5.14 27.89
C ARG A 164 3.70 -3.76 28.49
N ARG A 165 3.61 -2.69 27.71
CA ARG A 165 3.94 -1.33 28.15
C ARG A 165 2.79 -0.63 28.87
N TYR A 166 1.55 -0.90 28.49
CA TYR A 166 0.39 -0.11 28.92
C TYR A 166 -0.71 -0.92 29.65
N GLU A 167 -0.67 -2.25 29.58
CA GLU A 167 -1.62 -3.15 30.27
C GLU A 167 -0.95 -3.92 31.42
N GLY A 168 0.22 -3.46 31.86
CA GLY A 168 0.97 -4.01 32.99
C GLY A 168 0.37 -3.65 34.34
#